data_AF-A0A8H9G4D4-F1
#
_entry.id   AF-A0A8H9G4D4-F1
#
_cell.length_a   1.000
_cell.length_b   1.000
_cell.length_c   1.000
_cell.angle_alpha   90.00
_cell.angle_beta   90.00
_cell.angle_gamma   90.00
#
_symmetry.space_group_name_H-M   'P 1'
#
loop_
_entity.id
_entity.type
_entity.pdbx_description
1 polymer ?
#
loop_
_entity_poly.entity_id
_entity_poly.type
_entity_poly.pdbx_seq_one_letter_code
_entity_poly.pdbx_strand_id
1 'polypeptide(L)'
;MSLASNAQTLIKPQYGPGKPEVVEHYATTTLDNGEVVPWFPIEEVVIYAKRTFKSEEDRIKYLRLRRNVIRVLPYAIYAQKRYEQLDRDLALANSRREEKKLIKECEREIKEKITSEVKNLSVSQGKILIKLIERQTGNTSYDLVKDMKGNISAFLYQGVAKIFGHNLKSTYDPREDYEIENIIREYERSRPMVNP
;
A
#
# COMPACT_ATOMS: atom_id res chain seq x y z
N MET A 1 -0.82 1.33 -32.86
CA MET A 1 -0.15 2.33 -33.72
C MET A 1 1.07 2.84 -32.98
N SER A 2 2.23 2.82 -33.64
CA SER A 2 3.55 3.14 -33.09
C SER A 2 3.63 4.60 -32.63
N LEU A 3 3.87 4.83 -31.33
CA LEU A 3 4.25 6.13 -30.80
C LEU A 3 5.77 6.32 -31.01
N ALA A 4 6.15 6.82 -32.18
CA ALA A 4 7.49 7.34 -32.38
C ALA A 4 7.60 8.68 -31.65
N SER A 5 8.12 8.68 -30.41
CA SER A 5 8.44 9.92 -29.70
C SER A 5 9.64 10.57 -30.38
N ASN A 6 9.39 11.51 -31.28
CA ASN A 6 10.44 12.37 -31.81
C ASN A 6 10.79 13.40 -30.73
N ALA A 7 11.78 13.08 -29.88
CA ALA A 7 12.28 14.00 -28.85
C ALA A 7 12.86 15.25 -29.52
N GLN A 8 12.26 16.42 -29.26
CA GLN A 8 12.80 17.67 -29.77
C GLN A 8 14.01 18.07 -28.92
N THR A 9 15.10 18.41 -29.61
CA THR A 9 16.41 18.63 -29.00
C THR A 9 16.54 20.09 -28.58
N LEU A 10 16.76 20.37 -27.30
CA LEU A 10 17.04 21.73 -26.82
C LEU A 10 18.50 22.08 -27.13
N ILE A 11 18.69 22.91 -28.15
CA ILE A 11 19.98 23.38 -28.61
C ILE A 11 20.28 24.71 -27.92
N LYS A 12 21.43 24.82 -27.25
CA LYS A 12 21.91 26.11 -26.75
C LYS A 12 22.11 27.07 -27.93
N PRO A 13 21.58 28.31 -27.91
CA PRO A 13 21.86 29.27 -28.98
C PRO A 13 23.37 29.49 -29.08
N GLN A 14 23.96 29.11 -30.21
CA GLN A 14 25.38 29.22 -30.47
C GLN A 14 25.63 30.40 -31.42
N TYR A 15 26.50 31.32 -31.00
CA TYR A 15 27.05 32.36 -31.87
C TYR A 15 28.52 32.05 -32.13
N GLY A 16 28.83 31.50 -33.31
CA GLY A 16 30.18 31.16 -33.75
C GLY A 16 30.29 29.79 -34.47
N PRO A 17 31.46 29.44 -35.03
CA PRO A 17 31.68 28.16 -35.71
C PRO A 17 31.74 26.98 -34.72
N GLY A 18 30.97 25.93 -34.99
CA GLY A 18 30.93 24.67 -34.21
C GLY A 18 29.60 23.93 -34.40
N LYS A 19 29.50 22.68 -33.92
CA LYS A 19 28.22 21.97 -33.87
C LYS A 19 27.47 22.37 -32.59
N PRO A 20 26.15 22.62 -32.65
CA PRO A 20 25.37 22.98 -31.48
C PRO A 20 25.41 21.87 -30.43
N GLU A 21 25.65 22.25 -29.17
CA GLU A 21 25.60 21.33 -28.05
C GLU A 21 24.14 21.09 -27.65
N VAL A 22 23.75 19.82 -27.65
CA VAL A 22 22.45 19.36 -27.14
C VAL A 22 22.52 19.38 -25.63
N VAL A 23 21.75 20.27 -24.99
CA VAL A 23 21.79 20.41 -23.53
C VAL A 23 20.91 19.34 -22.87
N GLU A 24 19.79 18.98 -23.48
CA GLU A 24 18.83 18.04 -22.89
C GLU A 24 17.82 17.50 -23.91
N HIS A 25 17.36 16.26 -23.72
CA HIS A 25 16.28 15.64 -24.47
C HIS A 25 15.03 15.60 -23.60
N TYR A 26 13.98 16.32 -23.98
CA TYR A 26 12.68 16.24 -23.32
C TYR A 26 11.75 15.29 -24.08
N ALA A 27 11.03 14.44 -23.35
CA ALA A 27 9.88 13.74 -23.93
C ALA A 27 8.85 14.79 -24.37
N THR A 28 8.14 14.53 -25.46
CA THR A 28 7.14 15.46 -26.01
C THR A 28 5.80 14.76 -26.17
N THR A 29 4.71 15.51 -26.06
CA THR A 29 3.36 15.05 -26.42
C THR A 29 2.74 15.98 -27.45
N THR A 30 1.79 15.48 -28.23
CA THR A 30 1.06 16.27 -29.23
C THR A 30 -0.35 16.52 -28.71
N LEU A 31 -0.75 17.79 -28.66
CA LEU A 31 -2.09 18.23 -28.28
C LEU A 31 -3.09 17.97 -29.43
N ASP A 32 -4.40 17.99 -29.13
CA ASP A 32 -5.46 17.74 -30.14
C ASP A 32 -5.44 18.73 -31.32
N ASN A 33 -4.83 19.91 -31.13
CA ASN A 33 -4.63 20.93 -32.16
C ASN A 33 -3.37 20.71 -33.02
N GLY A 34 -2.60 19.64 -32.79
CA GLY A 34 -1.36 19.31 -33.49
C GLY A 34 -0.10 19.98 -32.94
N GLU A 35 -0.20 20.77 -31.87
CA GLU A 35 0.94 21.42 -31.23
C GLU A 35 1.77 20.42 -30.41
N VAL A 36 3.10 20.46 -30.58
CA VAL A 36 4.04 19.59 -29.85
C VAL A 36 4.57 20.34 -28.64
N VAL A 37 4.33 19.80 -27.45
CA VAL A 37 4.77 20.39 -26.18
C VAL A 37 5.67 19.44 -25.41
N PRO A 38 6.68 19.97 -24.68
CA PRO A 38 7.49 19.15 -23.79
C PRO A 38 6.60 18.57 -22.68
N TRP A 39 6.80 17.30 -22.39
CA TRP A 39 6.17 16.58 -21.31
C TRP A 39 7.25 16.15 -20.33
N PHE A 40 7.09 16.56 -19.08
CA PHE A 40 7.90 16.10 -17.97
C PHE A 40 6.96 15.79 -16.80
N PRO A 41 7.17 14.66 -16.10
CA PRO A 41 6.43 14.40 -14.88
C PRO A 41 6.83 15.46 -13.85
N ILE A 42 5.85 16.17 -13.30
CA ILE A 42 6.09 17.05 -12.17
C ILE A 42 6.25 16.17 -10.93
N GLU A 43 7.30 16.40 -10.16
CA GLU A 43 7.46 15.72 -8.86
C GLU A 43 6.30 16.07 -7.94
N GLU A 44 5.73 15.05 -7.28
CA GLU A 44 4.65 15.26 -6.32
C GLU A 44 5.18 16.06 -5.13
N VAL A 45 4.71 17.30 -4.98
CA VAL A 45 5.05 18.13 -3.82
C VAL A 45 4.14 17.78 -2.66
N VAL A 46 4.71 17.13 -1.65
CA VAL A 46 4.01 16.78 -0.42
C VAL A 46 4.04 17.94 0.57
N ILE A 47 2.89 18.60 0.76
CA ILE A 47 2.71 19.60 1.82
C ILE A 47 2.28 18.89 3.10
N TYR A 48 2.99 19.14 4.21
CA TYR A 48 2.61 18.63 5.52
C TYR A 48 2.57 19.74 6.57
N ALA A 49 1.56 19.68 7.43
CA ALA A 49 1.51 20.52 8.62
C ALA A 49 2.44 19.94 9.68
N LYS A 50 3.30 20.77 10.28
CA LYS A 50 4.07 20.38 11.47
C LYS A 50 3.09 20.03 12.58
N ARG A 51 3.15 18.79 13.07
CA ARG A 51 2.26 18.34 14.14
C ARG A 51 2.56 19.05 15.45
N THR A 52 1.57 19.73 15.99
CA THR A 52 1.58 20.31 17.34
C THR A 52 0.58 19.57 18.22
N PHE A 53 1.03 19.13 19.39
CA PHE A 53 0.15 18.48 20.37
C PHE A 53 -0.40 19.53 21.35
N LYS A 54 -1.66 19.39 21.74
CA LYS A 54 -2.29 20.27 22.74
C LYS A 54 -1.76 19.99 24.15
N SER A 55 -1.38 18.74 24.42
CA SER A 55 -0.87 18.28 25.71
C SER A 55 0.21 17.21 25.52
N GLU A 56 0.98 16.94 26.59
CA GLU A 56 1.94 15.83 26.60
C GLU A 56 1.23 14.47 26.56
N GLU A 57 0.03 14.36 27.11
CA GLU A 57 -0.77 13.13 27.07
C GLU A 57 -1.17 12.76 25.63
N ASP A 58 -1.59 13.74 24.82
CA ASP A 58 -1.90 13.55 23.40
C ASP A 58 -0.67 13.09 22.63
N ARG A 59 0.49 13.68 22.94
CA ARG A 59 1.77 13.28 22.35
C ARG A 59 2.11 11.83 22.69
N ILE A 60 2.00 11.44 23.96
CA ILE A 60 2.26 10.05 24.40
C ILE A 60 1.28 9.08 23.75
N LYS A 61 -0.01 9.43 23.66
CA LYS A 61 -1.03 8.61 22.99
C LYS A 61 -0.69 8.39 21.53
N TYR A 62 -0.30 9.45 20.80
CA TYR A 62 0.15 9.34 19.42
C TYR A 62 1.39 8.46 19.28
N LEU A 63 2.42 8.66 20.11
CA LEU A 63 3.65 7.87 20.04
C LEU A 63 3.39 6.38 20.30
N ARG A 64 2.48 6.04 21.22
CA ARG A 64 2.03 4.66 21.44
C ARG A 64 1.33 4.09 20.20
N LEU A 65 0.43 4.85 19.59
CA LEU A 65 -0.25 4.45 18.35
C LEU A 65 0.78 4.21 17.23
N ARG A 66 1.66 5.19 16.99
CA ARG A 66 2.72 5.11 15.98
C ARG A 66 3.60 3.88 16.17
N ARG A 67 4.06 3.62 17.40
CA ARG A 67 4.83 2.41 17.74
C ARG A 67 4.06 1.14 17.39
N ASN A 68 2.77 1.07 17.74
CA ASN A 68 1.95 -0.10 17.47
C ASN A 68 1.74 -0.32 15.98
N VAL A 69 1.40 0.74 15.22
CA VAL A 69 1.23 0.70 13.76
C VAL A 69 2.50 0.19 13.08
N ILE A 70 3.65 0.81 13.37
CA ILE A 70 4.94 0.40 12.78
C ILE A 70 5.28 -1.05 13.10
N ARG A 71 4.96 -1.53 14.32
CA ARG A 71 5.22 -2.92 14.71
C ARG A 71 4.40 -3.92 13.90
N VAL A 72 3.17 -3.60 13.56
CA VAL A 72 2.27 -4.55 12.88
C VAL A 72 2.24 -4.41 11.36
N LEU A 73 2.66 -3.26 10.84
CA LEU A 73 2.65 -2.94 9.42
C LEU A 73 3.33 -4.00 8.52
N PRO A 74 4.49 -4.60 8.87
CA PRO A 74 5.11 -5.63 8.03
C PRO A 74 4.23 -6.86 7.80
N TYR A 75 3.39 -7.24 8.78
CA TYR A 75 2.50 -8.40 8.67
C TYR A 75 1.30 -8.10 7.78
N ALA A 76 0.76 -6.88 7.86
CA ALA A 76 -0.28 -6.43 6.96
C ALA A 76 0.24 -6.47 5.51
N ILE A 77 1.41 -5.87 5.26
CA ILE A 77 2.03 -5.84 3.93
C ILE A 77 2.30 -7.25 3.41
N TYR A 78 2.74 -8.16 4.27
CA TYR A 78 2.89 -9.57 3.88
C TYR A 78 1.56 -10.15 3.40
N ALA A 79 0.47 -9.93 4.14
CA ALA A 79 -0.85 -10.37 3.72
C ALA A 79 -1.21 -9.74 2.36
N GLN A 80 -1.10 -8.42 2.22
CA GLN A 80 -1.36 -7.71 0.95
C GLN A 80 -0.62 -8.35 -0.23
N LYS A 81 0.68 -8.59 -0.11
CA LYS A 81 1.48 -9.23 -1.17
C LYS A 81 0.98 -10.64 -1.52
N ARG A 82 0.52 -11.42 -0.53
CA ARG A 82 -0.09 -12.74 -0.79
C ARG A 82 -1.44 -12.61 -1.50
N TYR A 83 -2.25 -11.60 -1.16
CA TYR A 83 -3.49 -11.31 -1.89
C TYR A 83 -3.23 -10.87 -3.33
N GLU A 84 -2.26 -9.98 -3.56
CA GLU A 84 -1.87 -9.56 -4.91
C GLU A 84 -1.35 -10.73 -5.74
N GLN A 85 -0.57 -11.62 -5.14
CA GLN A 85 -0.13 -12.84 -5.81
C GLN A 85 -1.31 -13.75 -6.15
N LEU A 86 -2.22 -13.96 -5.20
CA LEU A 86 -3.43 -14.76 -5.42
C LEU A 86 -4.29 -14.16 -6.54
N ASP A 87 -4.45 -12.84 -6.61
CA ASP A 87 -5.23 -12.18 -7.67
C ASP A 87 -4.61 -12.43 -9.06
N ARG A 88 -3.27 -12.41 -9.16
CA ARG A 88 -2.54 -12.81 -10.38
C ARG A 88 -2.72 -14.29 -10.71
N ASP A 89 -2.59 -15.17 -9.73
CA ASP A 89 -2.70 -16.62 -9.94
C ASP A 89 -4.13 -17.00 -10.36
N LEU A 90 -5.14 -16.34 -9.80
CA LEU A 90 -6.55 -16.54 -10.17
C LEU A 90 -6.85 -16.07 -11.59
N ALA A 91 -6.20 -14.99 -12.06
CA ALA A 91 -6.33 -14.53 -13.44
C ALA A 91 -5.79 -15.54 -14.47
N LEU A 92 -4.91 -16.46 -14.05
CA LEU A 92 -4.33 -17.51 -14.88
C LEU A 92 -4.98 -18.89 -14.69
N ALA A 93 -5.89 -19.02 -13.71
CA ALA A 93 -6.50 -20.30 -13.38
C ALA A 93 -7.45 -20.78 -14.48
N ASN A 94 -7.38 -22.05 -14.84
CA ASN A 94 -8.15 -22.63 -15.94
C ASN A 94 -9.47 -23.28 -15.48
N SER A 95 -9.68 -23.38 -14.16
CA SER A 95 -10.87 -24.02 -13.61
C SER A 95 -11.24 -23.52 -12.22
N ARG A 96 -12.54 -23.56 -11.90
CA ARG A 96 -13.06 -23.31 -10.54
C ARG A 96 -12.43 -24.20 -9.45
N ARG A 97 -11.96 -25.39 -9.82
CA ARG A 97 -11.29 -26.31 -8.86
C ARG A 97 -9.90 -25.80 -8.51
N GLU A 98 -9.17 -25.29 -9.49
CA GLU A 98 -7.86 -24.68 -9.32
C GLU A 98 -7.95 -23.38 -8.52
N GLU A 99 -8.91 -22.50 -8.87
CA GLU A 99 -9.18 -21.27 -8.10
C GLU A 99 -9.40 -21.56 -6.62
N LYS A 100 -10.28 -22.52 -6.30
CA LYS A 100 -10.54 -22.92 -4.90
C LYS A 100 -9.31 -23.49 -4.20
N LYS A 101 -8.42 -24.16 -4.92
CA LYS A 101 -7.18 -24.69 -4.36
C LYS A 101 -6.23 -23.55 -4.01
N LEU A 102 -6.00 -22.62 -4.93
CA LEU A 102 -5.15 -21.44 -4.72
C LEU A 102 -5.63 -20.59 -3.54
N ILE A 103 -6.95 -20.37 -3.45
CA ILE A 103 -7.55 -19.62 -2.34
C ILE A 103 -7.32 -20.33 -1.02
N LYS A 104 -7.56 -21.65 -0.93
CA LYS A 104 -7.32 -22.41 0.30
C LYS A 104 -5.86 -22.42 0.72
N GLU A 105 -4.94 -22.51 -0.24
CA GLU A 105 -3.50 -22.47 0.04
C GLU A 105 -3.09 -21.11 0.58
N CYS A 106 -3.52 -20.02 -0.06
CA CYS A 106 -3.30 -18.66 0.42
C CYS A 106 -3.92 -18.41 1.80
N GLU A 107 -5.16 -18.86 2.01
CA GLU A 107 -5.86 -18.78 3.30
C GLU A 107 -5.05 -19.46 4.40
N ARG A 108 -4.59 -20.69 4.14
CA ARG A 108 -3.81 -21.47 5.10
C ARG A 108 -2.49 -20.80 5.43
N GLU A 109 -1.75 -20.32 4.44
CA GLU A 109 -0.47 -19.63 4.65
C GLU A 109 -0.62 -18.35 5.48
N ILE A 110 -1.58 -17.50 5.10
CA ILE A 110 -1.86 -16.25 5.82
C ILE A 110 -2.26 -16.58 7.26
N LYS A 111 -3.14 -17.57 7.45
CA LYS A 111 -3.57 -18.02 8.77
C LYS A 111 -2.40 -18.50 9.62
N GLU A 112 -1.58 -19.41 9.11
CA GLU A 112 -0.44 -19.97 9.85
C GLU A 112 0.53 -18.86 10.28
N LYS A 113 0.94 -18.01 9.33
CA LYS A 113 1.91 -16.93 9.58
C LYS A 113 1.38 -15.85 10.51
N ILE A 114 0.13 -15.43 10.35
CA ILE A 114 -0.41 -14.36 11.20
C ILE A 114 -0.72 -14.90 12.61
N THR A 115 -1.20 -16.13 12.74
CA THR A 115 -1.48 -16.72 14.08
C THR A 115 -0.23 -16.78 14.94
N SER A 116 0.92 -17.20 14.38
CA SER A 116 2.17 -17.28 15.13
C SER A 116 2.62 -15.91 15.62
N GLU A 117 2.47 -14.88 14.80
CA GLU A 117 2.89 -13.53 15.11
C GLU A 117 1.94 -12.83 16.09
N VAL A 118 0.63 -13.01 15.94
CA VAL A 118 -0.40 -12.42 16.80
C VAL A 118 -0.23 -12.83 18.26
N LYS A 119 0.27 -14.04 18.54
CA LYS A 119 0.57 -14.49 19.91
C LYS A 119 1.56 -13.59 20.64
N ASN A 120 2.44 -12.90 19.91
CA ASN A 120 3.48 -12.03 20.45
C ASN A 120 3.09 -10.54 20.43
N LEU A 121 1.85 -10.21 20.04
CA LEU A 121 1.34 -8.84 20.00
C LEU A 121 0.58 -8.49 21.28
N SER A 122 0.45 -7.19 21.57
CA SER A 122 -0.52 -6.73 22.56
C SER A 122 -1.94 -6.69 21.98
N VAL A 123 -2.96 -6.60 22.84
CA VAL A 123 -4.37 -6.40 22.45
C VAL A 123 -4.51 -5.30 21.38
N SER A 124 -3.93 -4.14 21.65
CA SER A 124 -4.04 -2.96 20.78
C SER A 124 -3.33 -3.15 19.46
N GLN A 125 -2.20 -3.88 19.46
CA GLN A 125 -1.48 -4.23 18.23
C GLN A 125 -2.28 -5.22 17.40
N GLY A 126 -2.86 -6.26 18.01
CA GLY A 126 -3.73 -7.22 17.32
C GLY A 126 -4.92 -6.54 16.66
N LYS A 127 -5.58 -5.60 17.35
CA LYS A 127 -6.66 -4.77 16.77
C LYS A 127 -6.20 -4.01 15.52
N ILE A 128 -5.08 -3.29 15.63
CA ILE A 128 -4.53 -2.51 14.50
C ILE A 128 -4.17 -3.44 13.34
N LEU A 129 -3.56 -4.60 13.61
CA LEU A 129 -3.21 -5.56 12.56
C LEU A 129 -4.43 -6.02 11.76
N ILE A 130 -5.54 -6.37 12.44
CA ILE A 130 -6.77 -6.78 11.76
C ILE A 130 -7.28 -5.65 10.87
N LYS A 131 -7.34 -4.41 11.39
CA LYS A 131 -7.74 -3.23 10.62
C LYS A 131 -6.88 -3.02 9.37
N LEU A 132 -5.56 -3.18 9.48
CA LEU A 132 -4.65 -3.00 8.34
C LEU A 132 -4.82 -4.07 7.28
N ILE A 133 -5.08 -5.32 7.68
CA ILE A 133 -5.36 -6.42 6.74
C ILE A 133 -6.70 -6.15 6.03
N GLU A 134 -7.75 -5.77 6.76
CA GLU A 134 -9.04 -5.38 6.15
C GLU A 134 -8.84 -4.22 5.15
N ARG A 135 -8.10 -3.18 5.54
CA ARG A 135 -7.79 -2.02 4.71
C ARG A 135 -7.02 -2.36 3.44
N GLN A 136 -5.95 -3.16 3.53
CA GLN A 136 -5.10 -3.47 2.37
C GLN A 136 -5.75 -4.46 1.40
N THR A 137 -6.76 -5.19 1.84
CA THR A 137 -7.37 -6.24 1.04
C THR A 137 -8.61 -5.78 0.26
N GLY A 138 -9.10 -4.55 0.43
CA GLY A 138 -10.40 -4.09 -0.09
C GLY A 138 -10.70 -4.22 -1.59
N ASN A 139 -9.70 -4.47 -2.45
CA ASN A 139 -9.80 -4.23 -3.90
C ASN A 139 -9.76 -5.47 -4.83
N THR A 140 -10.14 -6.67 -4.38
CA THR A 140 -10.15 -7.85 -5.29
C THR A 140 -11.43 -7.93 -6.13
N SER A 141 -11.30 -8.44 -7.35
CA SER A 141 -12.42 -8.68 -8.27
C SER A 141 -13.12 -10.02 -8.03
N TYR A 142 -12.50 -10.96 -7.31
CA TYR A 142 -13.03 -12.32 -7.13
C TYR A 142 -13.86 -12.47 -5.85
N ASP A 143 -15.08 -13.00 -5.98
CA ASP A 143 -15.98 -13.20 -4.83
C ASP A 143 -15.44 -14.21 -3.80
N LEU A 144 -14.80 -15.28 -4.25
CA LEU A 144 -14.19 -16.26 -3.35
C LEU A 144 -13.06 -15.65 -2.50
N VAL A 145 -12.36 -14.64 -3.02
CA VAL A 145 -11.31 -13.93 -2.29
C VAL A 145 -11.94 -12.96 -1.27
N LYS A 146 -13.15 -12.43 -1.53
CA LYS A 146 -13.92 -11.67 -0.54
C LYS A 146 -14.33 -12.56 0.64
N ASP A 147 -14.85 -13.75 0.36
CA ASP A 147 -15.21 -14.73 1.40
C ASP A 147 -13.99 -15.15 2.23
N MET A 148 -12.86 -15.40 1.56
CA MET A 148 -11.60 -15.72 2.23
C MET A 148 -11.18 -14.62 3.22
N LYS A 149 -11.29 -13.33 2.86
CA LYS A 149 -10.99 -12.22 3.78
C LYS A 149 -11.88 -12.26 5.01
N GLY A 150 -13.19 -12.47 4.82
CA GLY A 150 -14.13 -12.61 5.93
C GLY A 150 -13.74 -13.74 6.88
N ASN A 151 -13.41 -14.90 6.33
CA ASN A 151 -12.97 -16.07 7.10
C ASN A 151 -11.64 -15.83 7.82
N ILE A 152 -10.65 -15.23 7.15
CA ILE A 152 -9.36 -14.87 7.74
C ILE A 152 -9.55 -13.86 8.87
N SER A 153 -10.27 -12.75 8.63
CA SER A 153 -10.54 -11.74 9.65
C SER A 153 -11.27 -12.33 10.84
N ALA A 154 -12.33 -13.12 10.62
CA ALA A 154 -13.06 -13.80 11.67
C ALA A 154 -12.14 -14.70 12.52
N PHE A 155 -11.25 -15.46 11.87
CA PHE A 155 -10.27 -16.27 12.56
C PHE A 155 -9.28 -15.42 13.37
N LEU A 156 -8.80 -14.29 12.84
CA LEU A 156 -7.91 -13.39 13.58
C LEU A 156 -8.63 -12.80 14.80
N TYR A 157 -9.88 -12.35 14.64
CA TYR A 157 -10.71 -11.91 15.77
C TYR A 157 -10.86 -13.00 16.83
N GLN A 158 -11.07 -14.27 16.43
CA GLN A 158 -11.13 -15.40 17.36
C GLN A 158 -9.79 -15.65 18.07
N GLY A 159 -8.68 -15.62 17.34
CA GLY A 159 -7.34 -15.81 17.88
C GLY A 159 -6.98 -14.74 18.91
N VAL A 160 -7.23 -13.48 18.57
CA VAL A 160 -7.04 -12.33 19.47
C VAL A 160 -8.01 -12.44 20.66
N ALA A 161 -9.27 -12.84 20.47
CA ALA A 161 -10.27 -13.00 21.55
C ALA A 161 -9.92 -14.09 22.54
N LYS A 162 -9.30 -15.17 22.08
CA LYS A 162 -8.81 -16.24 22.95
C LYS A 162 -7.66 -15.77 23.86
N ILE A 163 -6.84 -14.83 23.39
CA ILE A 163 -5.67 -14.34 24.14
C ILE A 163 -6.04 -13.16 25.04
N PHE A 164 -6.97 -12.30 24.62
CA PHE A 164 -7.20 -10.99 25.25
C PHE A 164 -8.65 -10.75 25.72
N GLY A 165 -9.55 -11.71 25.59
CA GLY A 165 -10.95 -11.61 26.03
C GLY A 165 -11.87 -10.90 25.02
N HIS A 166 -13.10 -10.58 25.42
CA HIS A 166 -14.19 -10.24 24.50
C HIS A 166 -14.11 -8.86 23.82
N ASN A 167 -13.20 -7.97 24.20
CA ASN A 167 -13.28 -6.54 23.86
C ASN A 167 -12.49 -6.14 22.61
N LEU A 168 -12.62 -6.91 21.51
CA LEU A 168 -11.69 -6.86 20.38
C LEU A 168 -12.28 -6.49 19.03
N LYS A 169 -13.60 -6.53 18.87
CA LYS A 169 -14.22 -6.18 17.60
C LYS A 169 -14.06 -4.68 17.36
N SER A 170 -13.29 -4.33 16.34
CA SER A 170 -13.11 -2.96 15.87
C SER A 170 -12.71 -3.06 14.40
N THR A 171 -13.69 -2.82 13.53
CA THR A 171 -13.48 -2.70 12.08
C THR A 171 -12.67 -1.45 11.75
N TYR A 172 -12.00 -1.47 10.61
CA TYR A 172 -11.34 -0.28 10.07
C TYR A 172 -12.36 0.77 9.65
N ASP A 173 -12.21 2.01 10.12
CA ASP A 173 -12.99 3.18 9.69
C ASP A 173 -12.03 4.31 9.28
N PRO A 174 -12.00 4.72 8.00
CA PRO A 174 -11.13 5.81 7.54
C PRO A 174 -11.29 7.13 8.33
N ARG A 175 -12.47 7.39 8.91
CA ARG A 175 -12.74 8.61 9.69
C ARG A 175 -12.15 8.53 11.09
N GLU A 176 -12.16 7.35 11.72
CA GLU A 176 -11.63 7.16 13.06
C GLU A 176 -10.13 6.80 13.04
N ASP A 177 -9.71 6.05 12.02
CA ASP A 177 -8.37 5.49 11.85
C ASP A 177 -7.47 6.36 10.96
N TYR A 178 -7.86 7.60 10.64
CA TYR A 178 -7.06 8.53 9.81
C TYR A 178 -5.63 8.74 10.35
N GLU A 179 -5.44 8.65 11.67
CA GLU A 179 -4.14 8.70 12.32
C GLU A 179 -3.24 7.53 11.92
N ILE A 180 -3.82 6.34 11.79
CA ILE A 180 -3.10 5.15 11.35
C ILE A 180 -2.60 5.36 9.92
N GLU A 181 -3.45 5.89 9.05
CA GLU A 181 -3.10 6.20 7.65
C GLU A 181 -2.00 7.27 7.56
N ASN A 182 -2.08 8.34 8.38
CA ASN A 182 -1.04 9.37 8.43
C ASN A 182 0.31 8.77 8.85
N ILE A 183 0.32 7.90 9.87
CA ILE A 183 1.53 7.21 10.32
C ILE A 183 2.12 6.33 9.22
N ILE A 184 1.28 5.59 8.49
CA ILE A 184 1.73 4.72 7.39
C ILE A 184 2.37 5.56 6.28
N ARG A 185 1.71 6.63 5.85
CA ARG A 185 2.25 7.55 4.82
C ARG A 185 3.56 8.20 5.25
N GLU A 186 3.69 8.61 6.52
CA GLU A 186 4.94 9.12 7.09
C GLU A 186 6.04 8.05 7.03
N TYR A 187 5.71 6.81 7.41
CA TYR A 187 6.64 5.69 7.42
C TYR A 187 7.14 5.35 6.01
N GLU A 188 6.23 5.16 5.05
CA GLU A 188 6.54 4.85 3.65
C GLU A 188 7.37 5.93 2.97
N ARG A 189 7.20 7.21 3.34
CA ARG A 189 8.04 8.29 2.80
C ARG A 189 9.44 8.31 3.41
N SER A 190 9.55 8.11 4.72
CA SER A 190 10.85 8.09 5.40
C SER A 190 11.69 6.84 5.05
N ARG A 191 11.01 5.77 4.64
CA ARG A 191 11.60 4.53 4.13
C ARG A 191 10.74 4.06 2.96
N PRO A 192 10.98 4.54 1.73
CA PRO A 192 10.30 3.99 0.56
C PRO A 192 10.52 2.49 0.59
N MET A 193 9.42 1.75 0.72
CA MET A 193 9.47 0.30 0.57
C MET A 193 9.94 0.07 -0.85
N VAL A 194 11.20 -0.34 -1.00
CA VAL A 194 11.70 -0.82 -2.28
C VAL A 194 10.81 -2.01 -2.63
N ASN A 195 9.91 -1.84 -3.59
CA ASN A 195 9.32 -2.95 -4.30
C ASN A 195 10.47 -3.52 -5.15
N PRO A 196 11.04 -4.70 -4.82
CA PRO A 196 11.94 -5.37 -5.73
C PRO A 196 11.20 -5.83 -6.99
#